data_AF-F8GX87-F1
#
_entry.id   AF-F8GX87-F1
#
_cell.length_a   1.000
_cell.length_b   1.000
_cell.length_c   1.000
_cell.angle_alpha   90.00
_cell.angle_beta   90.00
_cell.angle_gamma   90.00
#
_symmetry.space_group_name_H-M   'P 1'
#
loop_
_entity.id
_entity.type
_entity.pdbx_description
1 polymer ?
#
loop_
_entity_poly.entity_id
_entity_poly.type
_entity_poly.pdbx_seq_one_letter_code
_entity_poly.pdbx_strand_id
1 'polypeptide(L)'
;MPRPLPDPTPPSRATIRTTHQLGDRIRATRAGEGMPIDQAARHCGVSVGMLSKLENGKGVNLGHALRVLDGLGLTMLVVPKAHAPWLEEAAAHASKTGELAAWD
;
A
#
# COMPACT_ATOMS: atom_id res chain seq x y z
N MET A 1 7.29 18.25 16.53
CA MET A 1 5.85 17.97 16.34
C MET A 1 5.72 16.70 15.52
N PRO A 2 4.96 15.68 15.96
CA PRO A 2 4.61 14.55 15.12
C PRO A 2 3.89 15.07 13.87
N ARG A 3 4.27 14.60 12.68
CA ARG A 3 3.54 14.96 11.45
C ARG A 3 2.16 14.29 11.52
N PRO A 4 1.06 14.99 11.21
CA PRO A 4 -0.27 14.37 11.13
C PRO A 4 -0.24 13.11 10.27
N LEU A 5 -0.93 12.06 10.72
CA LEU A 5 -1.09 10.85 9.92
C LEU A 5 -1.88 11.17 8.65
N PRO A 6 -1.51 10.60 7.49
CA PRO A 6 -2.26 10.80 6.26
C PRO A 6 -3.63 10.11 6.35
N ASP A 7 -4.50 10.43 5.38
CA ASP A 7 -5.79 9.76 5.22
C ASP A 7 -5.58 8.24 5.07
N PRO A 8 -6.20 7.40 5.94
CA PRO A 8 -6.09 5.95 5.87
C PRO A 8 -6.92 5.34 4.73
N THR A 9 -7.77 6.12 4.05
CA THR A 9 -8.65 5.61 3.00
C THR A 9 -7.83 5.10 1.81
N PRO A 10 -7.79 3.79 1.54
CA PRO A 10 -7.06 3.27 0.39
C PRO A 10 -7.76 3.67 -0.91
N PRO A 11 -7.01 3.81 -2.02
CA PRO A 11 -7.64 3.96 -3.33
C PRO A 11 -8.60 2.80 -3.58
N SER A 12 -9.78 3.13 -4.11
CA SER A 12 -10.92 2.22 -4.27
C SER A 12 -10.70 1.04 -5.22
N ARG A 13 -9.59 1.03 -5.96
CA ARG A 13 -9.22 -0.06 -6.88
C ARG A 13 -7.94 -0.75 -6.44
N ALA A 14 -7.93 -2.08 -6.52
CA ALA A 14 -6.76 -2.91 -6.27
C ALA A 14 -5.71 -2.82 -7.39
N THR A 15 -6.14 -2.52 -8.62
CA THR A 15 -5.23 -2.42 -9.76
C THR A 15 -4.41 -1.13 -9.72
N ILE A 16 -3.09 -1.31 -9.74
CA ILE A 16 -2.09 -0.25 -9.77
C ILE A 16 -1.55 -0.09 -11.20
N ARG A 17 -1.71 1.09 -11.79
CA ARG A 17 -1.26 1.44 -13.15
C ARG A 17 -0.12 2.45 -13.17
N THR A 18 0.08 3.17 -12.07
CA THR A 18 1.10 4.22 -11.94
C THR A 18 1.81 4.09 -10.61
N THR A 19 3.02 4.64 -10.53
CA THR A 19 3.77 4.76 -9.27
C THR A 19 3.03 5.59 -8.23
N HIS A 20 2.21 6.57 -8.67
CA HIS A 20 1.38 7.38 -7.77
C HIS A 20 0.33 6.53 -7.07
N GLN A 21 -0.40 5.69 -7.83
CA GLN A 21 -1.37 4.76 -7.26
C GLN A 21 -0.73 3.77 -6.28
N LEU A 22 0.49 3.31 -6.57
CA LEU A 22 1.26 2.47 -5.64
C LEU A 22 1.59 3.23 -4.35
N GLY A 23 2.07 4.47 -4.49
CA GLY A 23 2.41 5.34 -3.37
C GLY A 23 1.21 5.64 -2.47
N ASP A 24 0.06 5.94 -3.06
CA ASP A 24 -1.20 6.18 -2.36
C ASP A 24 -1.64 4.94 -1.57
N ARG A 25 -1.57 3.76 -2.19
CA ARG A 25 -1.90 2.49 -1.52
C ARG A 25 -1.01 2.23 -0.32
N ILE A 26 0.30 2.37 -0.47
CA ILE A 26 1.30 2.21 0.60
C ILE A 26 1.04 3.21 1.74
N ARG A 27 0.81 4.47 1.38
CA ARG A 27 0.54 5.54 2.36
C ARG A 27 -0.73 5.28 3.16
N ALA A 28 -1.81 4.87 2.48
CA ALA A 28 -3.09 4.56 3.11
C ALA A 28 -2.97 3.36 4.06
N THR A 29 -2.32 2.27 3.64
CA THR A 29 -2.06 1.11 4.51
C THR A 29 -1.28 1.52 5.76
N ARG A 30 -0.19 2.28 5.59
CA ARG A 30 0.60 2.78 6.72
C ARG A 30 -0.23 3.67 7.67
N ALA A 31 -1.09 4.53 7.11
CA ALA A 31 -1.98 5.39 7.89
C ALA A 31 -3.05 4.59 8.65
N GLY A 32 -3.61 3.54 8.05
CA GLY A 32 -4.55 2.63 8.69
C GLY A 32 -3.96 1.92 9.91
N GLU A 33 -2.66 1.62 9.88
CA GLU A 33 -1.90 1.06 11.01
C GLU A 33 -1.46 2.13 12.04
N GLY A 34 -1.78 3.40 11.81
CA GLY A 34 -1.35 4.50 12.69
C GLY A 34 0.16 4.73 12.71
N MET A 35 0.90 4.21 11.72
CA MET A 35 2.36 4.16 11.75
C MET A 35 3.00 5.44 11.17
N PRO A 36 3.79 6.20 11.95
CA PRO A 36 4.57 7.32 11.42
C PRO A 36 5.58 6.88 10.35
N ILE A 37 5.89 7.76 9.39
CA ILE A 37 6.77 7.42 8.26
C ILE A 37 8.19 7.00 8.67
N ASP A 38 8.72 7.53 9.78
CA ASP A 38 10.02 7.15 10.29
C ASP A 38 9.99 5.74 10.93
N GLN A 39 8.93 5.40 11.64
CA GLN A 39 8.71 4.06 12.17
C GLN A 39 8.54 3.05 11.05
N ALA A 40 7.73 3.37 10.03
CA ALA A 40 7.53 2.51 8.87
C ALA A 40 8.81 2.29 8.08
N ALA A 41 9.61 3.34 7.88
CA ALA A 41 10.90 3.22 7.21
C ALA A 41 11.84 2.27 7.97
N ARG A 42 11.92 2.39 9.31
CA ARG A 42 12.69 1.46 10.14
C ARG A 42 12.14 0.02 10.05
N HIS A 43 10.83 -0.14 10.17
CA HIS A 43 10.16 -1.44 10.10
C HIS A 43 10.41 -2.14 8.76
N CYS A 44 10.31 -1.40 7.66
CA CYS A 44 10.59 -1.89 6.32
C CYS A 44 12.09 -1.98 6.01
N GLY A 45 13.00 -1.53 6.89
CA GLY A 45 14.45 -1.51 6.65
C GLY A 45 14.88 -0.64 5.46
N VAL A 46 14.28 0.53 5.31
CA VAL A 46 14.56 1.51 4.25
C VAL A 46 14.76 2.91 4.83
N SER A 47 15.27 3.87 4.03
CA SER A 47 15.39 5.26 4.50
C SER A 47 14.06 6.01 4.44
N VAL A 48 13.84 6.95 5.37
CA VAL A 48 12.65 7.81 5.40
C VAL A 48 12.46 8.58 4.09
N GLY A 49 13.57 9.06 3.50
CA GLY A 49 13.54 9.75 2.22
C GLY A 49 13.12 8.84 1.06
N MET A 50 13.51 7.57 1.08
CA MET A 50 13.10 6.58 0.08
C MET A 50 11.60 6.28 0.21
N LEU A 51 11.13 5.98 1.42
CA LEU A 51 9.70 5.73 1.67
C LEU A 51 8.84 6.94 1.32
N SER A 52 9.29 8.16 1.66
CA SER A 52 8.62 9.39 1.28
C SER A 52 8.54 9.58 -0.24
N LYS A 53 9.62 9.29 -0.98
CA LYS A 53 9.60 9.33 -2.45
C LYS A 53 8.58 8.34 -3.02
N LEU A 54 8.59 7.10 -2.52
CA LEU A 54 7.67 6.05 -2.93
C LEU A 54 6.21 6.43 -2.67
N GLU A 55 5.88 6.88 -1.46
CA GLU A 55 4.52 7.33 -1.11
C GLU A 55 4.04 8.55 -1.92
N ASN A 56 4.96 9.35 -2.46
CA ASN A 56 4.64 10.48 -3.33
C ASN A 56 4.67 10.10 -4.83
N GLY A 57 4.73 8.80 -5.15
CA GLY A 57 4.74 8.29 -6.51
C GLY A 57 6.01 8.58 -7.30
N LYS A 58 7.10 8.98 -6.64
CA LYS A 58 8.39 9.20 -7.29
C LYS A 58 9.07 7.85 -7.53
N GLY A 59 9.83 7.76 -8.63
CA GLY A 59 10.58 6.55 -8.98
C GLY A 59 11.56 6.15 -7.87
N VAL A 60 11.48 4.88 -7.47
CA VAL A 60 12.41 4.23 -6.54
C VAL A 60 12.85 2.89 -7.12
N ASN A 61 13.90 2.29 -6.55
CA ASN A 61 14.30 0.94 -6.92
C ASN A 61 13.16 -0.06 -6.62
N LEU A 62 12.83 -0.92 -7.58
CA LEU A 62 11.74 -1.91 -7.44
C LEU A 62 11.94 -2.84 -6.23
N GLY A 63 13.18 -3.26 -5.94
CA GLY A 63 13.47 -4.11 -4.78
C GLY A 63 13.14 -3.43 -3.46
N HIS A 64 13.35 -2.10 -3.37
CA HIS A 64 12.93 -1.34 -2.19
C HIS A 64 11.41 -1.21 -2.09
N ALA A 65 10.71 -1.05 -3.23
CA ALA A 65 9.26 -1.01 -3.24
C ALA A 65 8.66 -2.35 -2.78
N LEU A 66 9.19 -3.48 -3.28
CA LEU A 66 8.76 -4.82 -2.87
C LEU A 66 9.01 -5.06 -1.37
N ARG A 67 10.14 -4.60 -0.84
CA ARG A 67 10.44 -4.67 0.60
C ARG A 67 9.47 -3.86 1.46
N VAL A 68 9.05 -2.68 0.99
CA VAL A 68 8.03 -1.87 1.67
C VAL A 68 6.66 -2.54 1.61
N LEU A 69 6.29 -3.15 0.49
CA LEU A 69 5.03 -3.90 0.39
C LEU A 69 5.00 -5.03 1.42
N ASP A 70 6.04 -5.87 1.45
CA ASP A 70 6.17 -6.97 2.41
C ASP A 70 6.12 -6.47 3.87
N GLY A 71 6.87 -5.41 4.18
CA GLY A 71 6.89 -4.81 5.51
C GLY A 71 5.57 -4.18 5.95
N LEU A 72 4.62 -3.92 5.03
CA LEU A 72 3.28 -3.42 5.35
C LEU A 72 2.19 -4.50 5.14
N GLY A 73 2.58 -5.78 5.05
CA GLY A 73 1.65 -6.88 4.82
C GLY A 73 0.95 -6.85 3.45
N LEU A 74 1.50 -6.11 2.48
CA LEU A 74 1.00 -6.01 1.12
C LEU A 74 1.71 -7.01 0.21
N THR A 75 0.99 -7.54 -0.77
CA THR A 75 1.54 -8.44 -1.79
C THR A 75 1.30 -7.89 -3.19
N MET A 76 2.20 -8.19 -4.13
CA MET A 76 2.09 -7.84 -5.54
C MET A 76 1.88 -9.10 -6.37
N LEU A 77 0.75 -9.17 -7.09
CA LEU A 77 0.44 -10.23 -8.03
C LEU A 77 0.68 -9.74 -9.47
N VAL A 78 1.42 -10.51 -10.27
CA VAL A 78 1.66 -10.22 -11.69
C VAL A 78 0.88 -11.22 -12.54
N VAL A 79 -0.04 -10.71 -13.36
CA VAL A 79 -1.00 -11.52 -14.13
C VAL A 79 -1.18 -10.98 -15.55
N PRO A 80 -1.68 -11.79 -16.50
CA PRO A 80 -2.15 -11.29 -17.78
C PRO A 80 -3.21 -10.19 -17.59
N LYS A 81 -3.09 -9.09 -18.34
CA LYS A 81 -4.02 -7.95 -18.25
C LYS A 81 -5.49 -8.33 -18.48
N ALA A 82 -5.73 -9.37 -19.29
CA ALA A 82 -7.08 -9.90 -19.54
C ALA A 82 -7.76 -10.42 -18.26
N HIS A 83 -7.00 -10.83 -17.25
CA HIS A 83 -7.53 -11.37 -16.00
C HIS A 83 -7.75 -10.29 -14.92
N ALA A 84 -7.27 -9.06 -15.15
CA ALA A 84 -7.35 -7.99 -14.15
C ALA A 84 -8.78 -7.68 -13.67
N PRO A 85 -9.83 -7.62 -14.53
CA PRO A 85 -11.19 -7.32 -14.06
C PRO A 85 -11.71 -8.34 -13.05
N TRP A 86 -11.53 -9.63 -13.33
CA TRP A 86 -11.94 -10.70 -12.42
C TRP A 86 -11.21 -10.64 -11.08
N LEU A 87 -9.90 -10.35 -11.10
CA LEU A 87 -9.12 -10.23 -9.86
C LEU A 87 -9.46 -8.96 -9.07
N GLU A 88 -9.82 -7.86 -9.74
CA GLU A 88 -10.35 -6.66 -9.08
C GLU A 88 -11.66 -6.97 -8.36
N GLU A 89 -12.58 -7.70 -9.00
CA GLU A 89 -13.86 -8.12 -8.39
C GLU A 89 -13.63 -9.04 -7.20
N ALA A 90 -12.75 -10.03 -7.34
CA ALA A 90 -12.39 -10.94 -6.24
C ALA A 90 -11.76 -10.19 -5.06
N ALA A 91 -10.85 -9.24 -5.32
CA ALA A 91 -10.25 -8.41 -4.28
C ALA A 91 -11.29 -7.50 -3.60
N ALA A 92 -12.21 -6.90 -4.37
CA ALA A 92 -13.28 -6.07 -3.83
C ALA A 92 -14.25 -6.87 -2.95
N HIS A 93 -14.54 -8.13 -3.31
CA HIS A 93 -15.33 -9.04 -2.48
C HIS A 93 -14.59 -9.38 -1.18
N ALA A 94 -13.31 -9.76 -1.26
CA ALA A 94 -12.50 -10.12 -0.11
C ALA A 94 -12.36 -8.98 0.91
N SER A 95 -12.19 -7.73 0.46
CA SER A 95 -12.14 -6.57 1.35
C SER A 95 -13.43 -6.38 2.15
N LYS A 96 -14.61 -6.55 1.51
CA LYS A 96 -15.91 -6.46 2.20
C LYS A 96 -16.10 -7.61 3.22
N THR A 97 -15.66 -8.82 2.88
CA THR A 97 -15.74 -9.97 3.78
C THR A 97 -14.82 -9.83 4.98
N GLY A 98 -13.61 -9.29 4.78
CA GLY A 98 -12.65 -9.03 5.86
C GLY A 98 -13.12 -7.95 6.85
N GLU A 99 -13.80 -6.91 6.37
CA GLU A 99 -14.43 -5.90 7.23
C GLU A 99 -15.56 -6.48 8.09
N LEU A 100 -16.37 -7.39 7.55
CA LEU A 100 -17.43 -8.08 8.29
C LEU A 100 -16.86 -9.02 9.37
N ALA A 101 -15.79 -9.75 9.06
CA ALA A 101 -15.14 -10.67 10.01
C ALA A 101 -14.37 -9.95 11.14
N ALA A 102 -14.09 -8.65 11.01
CA ALA A 102 -13.40 -7.87 12.04
C ALA A 102 -14.33 -7.34 13.15
N TRP A 103 -15.65 -7.54 13.01
CA TRP A 103 -16.68 -7.09 13.96
C TRP A 103 -17.38 -8.24 14.72
N ASP A 104 -16.92 -9.48 14.53
CA ASP A 104 -17.29 -10.67 15.33
C ASP A 104 -16.18 -10.99 16.37
#